data_AF-A0A4D9D8V7-F1
#
_entry.id   AF-A0A4D9D8V7-F1
#
_cell.length_a   1.000
_cell.length_b   1.000
_cell.length_c   1.000
_cell.angle_alpha   90.00
_cell.angle_beta   90.00
_cell.angle_gamma   90.00
#
_symmetry.space_group_name_H-M   'P 1'
#
loop_
_entity.id
_entity.type
_entity.pdbx_description
1 polymer ?
#
loop_
_entity_poly.entity_id
_entity_poly.type
_entity_poly.pdbx_seq_one_letter_code
_entity_poly.pdbx_strand_id
1 'polypeptide(L)'
;MVAAVFTQRWAVSSQRDVSVAGMPTNADLQFGIFDMSARVMQEGKVQWSQYSYTWCNAKETTDDGAPWTNERMYCNLLLTAQACSILSLATGLTAGVIAAFLSAGVIVNKRFREIACASSFFMLVQFTSALLTFACWFGINTKINNDLDKAFPGIFVRPSYSAFLAVICAGLVLLGFITTSALGGCGRTAARKAAEEEEESEDEEEGRAAHTSRQARDKKAKAGTPQPGAQRAAHAQAAGGEEVKESQ
;
A
#
# COMPACT_ATOMS: atom_id res chain seq x y z
N MET A 1 14.90 2.30 5.33
CA MET A 1 14.17 1.11 4.82
C MET A 1 15.02 0.29 3.87
N VAL A 2 15.48 0.84 2.73
CA VAL A 2 16.35 0.13 1.75
C VAL A 2 17.52 -0.61 2.41
N ALA A 3 18.32 0.10 3.23
CA ALA A 3 19.45 -0.50 3.94
C ALA A 3 19.06 -1.64 4.87
N ALA A 4 17.89 -1.55 5.53
CA ALA A 4 17.40 -2.65 6.37
C ALA A 4 17.03 -3.85 5.49
N VAL A 5 16.26 -3.64 4.43
CA VAL A 5 15.73 -4.71 3.56
C VAL A 5 16.83 -5.51 2.85
N PHE A 6 17.87 -4.86 2.33
CA PHE A 6 18.92 -5.53 1.53
C PHE A 6 20.12 -6.03 2.32
N THR A 7 20.16 -5.84 3.64
CA THR A 7 21.26 -6.38 4.45
C THR A 7 20.94 -7.79 4.93
N GLN A 8 21.91 -8.70 4.87
CA GLN A 8 21.80 -10.10 5.31
C GLN A 8 21.71 -10.29 6.84
N ARG A 9 21.46 -9.21 7.61
CA ARG A 9 21.55 -9.20 9.07
C ARG A 9 20.21 -8.93 9.73
N TRP A 10 19.16 -9.58 9.21
CA TRP A 10 17.87 -9.58 9.88
C TRP A 10 17.84 -10.56 11.05
N ALA A 11 18.55 -11.68 10.93
CA ALA A 11 18.81 -12.59 12.03
C ALA A 11 20.20 -13.20 11.90
N VAL A 12 20.83 -13.51 13.03
CA VAL A 12 22.18 -14.10 13.06
C VAL A 12 22.25 -15.22 14.09
N SER A 13 23.01 -16.25 13.79
CA SER A 13 23.46 -17.25 14.75
C SER A 13 24.98 -17.26 14.71
N SER A 14 25.62 -16.96 15.84
CA SER A 14 27.06 -17.08 15.98
C SER A 14 27.32 -17.96 17.18
N GLN A 15 27.45 -19.26 16.93
CA GLN A 15 27.77 -20.22 17.97
C GLN A 15 29.26 -20.49 17.96
N ARG A 16 29.88 -20.36 19.13
CA ARG A 16 31.29 -20.67 19.36
C ARG A 16 31.38 -21.98 20.15
N ASP A 17 32.41 -22.76 19.85
CA ASP A 17 32.77 -23.96 20.60
C ASP A 17 31.73 -25.10 20.57
N VAL A 18 30.96 -25.22 19.49
CA VAL A 18 30.11 -26.40 19.28
C VAL A 18 31.02 -27.57 18.88
N SER A 19 30.96 -28.68 19.62
CA SER A 19 31.73 -29.88 19.27
C SER A 19 30.99 -30.71 18.23
N VAL A 20 31.51 -30.78 17.02
CA VAL A 20 31.02 -31.72 15.97
C VAL A 20 32.11 -32.76 15.77
N ALA A 21 31.76 -34.03 15.99
CA ALA A 21 32.71 -35.16 15.95
C ALA A 21 33.94 -34.98 16.87
N GLY A 22 33.79 -34.28 18.00
CA GLY A 22 34.88 -34.06 18.96
C GLY A 22 35.78 -32.85 18.66
N MET A 23 35.57 -32.15 17.54
CA MET A 23 36.38 -30.98 17.13
C MET A 23 35.65 -29.65 17.37
N PRO A 24 36.34 -28.59 17.83
CA PRO A 24 35.74 -27.28 18.05
C PRO A 24 35.32 -26.67 16.72
N THR A 25 34.01 -26.44 16.59
CA THR A 25 33.36 -25.94 15.38
C THR A 25 32.60 -24.66 15.69
N ASN A 26 32.83 -23.63 14.87
CA ASN A 26 32.10 -22.38 14.90
C ASN A 26 31.19 -22.32 13.69
N ALA A 27 29.91 -22.01 13.91
CA ALA A 27 28.94 -21.79 12.85
C ALA A 27 28.44 -20.34 12.93
N ASP A 28 28.60 -19.62 11.83
CA ASP A 28 28.03 -18.28 11.62
C ASP A 28 26.97 -18.36 10.52
N LEU A 29 25.73 -18.08 10.88
CA LEU A 29 24.59 -18.04 9.96
C LEU A 29 24.04 -16.61 9.96
N GLN A 30 23.88 -16.03 8.78
CA GLN A 30 23.32 -14.71 8.61
C GLN A 30 22.13 -14.80 7.64
N PHE A 31 21.00 -14.31 8.10
CA PHE A 31 19.72 -14.44 7.41
C PHE A 31 19.22 -13.05 7.03
N GLY A 32 18.97 -12.84 5.74
CA GLY A 32 18.28 -11.68 5.16
C GLY A 32 16.93 -12.06 4.53
N ILE A 33 16.20 -11.06 4.06
CA ILE A 33 14.90 -11.27 3.40
C ILE A 33 15.04 -11.92 2.02
N PHE A 34 16.10 -11.59 1.28
CA PHE A 34 16.30 -12.08 -0.09
C PHE A 34 17.31 -13.23 -0.16
N ASP A 35 18.26 -13.24 0.76
CA ASP A 35 19.38 -14.14 0.74
C ASP A 35 19.83 -14.53 2.15
N MET A 36 20.64 -15.59 2.21
CA MET A 36 21.32 -16.02 3.42
C MET A 36 22.79 -16.30 3.14
N SER A 37 23.60 -16.26 4.19
CA SER A 37 24.97 -16.73 4.17
C SER A 37 25.27 -17.59 5.38
N ALA A 38 26.15 -18.55 5.18
CA ALA A 38 26.55 -19.50 6.21
C ALA A 38 28.05 -19.78 6.09
N ARG A 39 28.72 -19.83 7.24
CA ARG A 39 30.15 -20.14 7.34
C ARG A 39 30.38 -21.07 8.50
N VAL A 40 31.04 -22.20 8.23
CA VAL A 40 31.45 -23.18 9.22
C VAL A 40 32.98 -23.19 9.30
N MET A 41 33.51 -22.96 10.50
CA MET A 41 34.93 -22.99 10.78
C MET A 41 35.24 -24.10 11.78
N GLN A 42 36.31 -24.85 11.57
CA GLN A 42 36.78 -25.91 12.46
C GLN A 42 38.28 -25.70 12.69
N GLU A 43 38.71 -25.69 13.96
CA GLU A 43 40.11 -25.42 14.34
C GLU A 43 40.69 -24.13 13.71
N GLY A 44 39.87 -23.09 13.58
CA GLY A 44 40.27 -21.81 12.99
C GLY A 44 40.37 -21.81 11.45
N LYS A 45 40.04 -22.91 10.77
CA LYS A 45 40.00 -23.00 9.29
C LYS A 45 38.55 -23.05 8.81
N VAL A 46 38.25 -22.36 7.70
CA VAL A 46 36.93 -22.44 7.05
C VAL A 46 36.82 -23.80 6.37
N GLN A 47 35.90 -24.65 6.86
CA GLN A 47 35.62 -25.95 6.25
C GLN A 47 34.59 -25.83 5.14
N TRP A 48 33.60 -24.96 5.35
CA TRP A 48 32.53 -24.72 4.40
C TRP A 48 32.04 -23.29 4.51
N SER A 49 31.75 -22.66 3.38
CA SER A 49 31.12 -21.35 3.34
C SER A 49 30.29 -21.18 2.08
N GLN A 50 29.09 -20.64 2.24
CA GLN A 50 28.21 -20.26 1.15
C GLN A 50 27.68 -18.85 1.41
N TYR A 51 27.74 -18.00 0.39
CA TYR A 51 27.26 -16.62 0.45
C TYR A 51 26.13 -16.41 -0.56
N SER A 52 25.15 -15.59 -0.18
CA SER A 52 24.05 -15.16 -1.05
C SER A 52 23.26 -16.31 -1.68
N TYR A 53 22.98 -17.35 -0.89
CA TYR A 53 22.08 -18.42 -1.31
C TYR A 53 20.63 -17.98 -1.13
N THR A 54 19.79 -18.26 -2.13
CA THR A 54 18.35 -17.96 -2.11
C THR A 54 17.61 -19.03 -1.33
N TRP A 55 16.79 -18.61 -0.37
CA TRP A 55 16.05 -19.50 0.54
C TRP A 55 15.18 -20.56 -0.13
N CYS A 56 14.55 -20.21 -1.25
CA CYS A 56 13.50 -21.00 -1.85
C CYS A 56 13.80 -21.15 -3.34
N ASN A 57 14.25 -22.34 -3.71
CA ASN A 57 14.48 -22.69 -5.10
C ASN A 57 13.28 -23.52 -5.59
N ALA A 58 12.61 -23.08 -6.65
CA ALA A 58 11.36 -23.69 -7.14
C ALA A 58 11.51 -25.14 -7.65
N LYS A 59 12.71 -25.74 -7.55
CA LYS A 59 13.08 -27.05 -8.13
C LYS A 59 13.32 -28.16 -7.12
N GLU A 60 13.39 -27.88 -5.81
CA GLU A 60 13.72 -28.90 -4.80
C GLU A 60 12.50 -29.35 -3.98
N THR A 61 11.29 -29.29 -4.55
CA THR A 61 10.15 -30.03 -4.01
C THR A 61 10.23 -31.50 -4.47
N THR A 62 11.30 -32.21 -4.10
CA THR A 62 11.25 -33.67 -4.14
C THR A 62 10.58 -34.15 -2.87
N ASP A 63 9.46 -34.82 -3.09
CA ASP A 63 8.54 -35.35 -2.09
C ASP A 63 9.20 -36.57 -1.44
N ASP A 64 10.27 -36.36 -0.68
CA ASP A 64 11.08 -37.44 -0.09
C ASP A 64 10.36 -38.10 1.11
N GLY A 65 9.09 -37.78 1.35
CA GLY A 65 8.26 -38.37 2.41
C GLY A 65 8.77 -38.09 3.84
N ALA A 66 9.80 -37.27 4.00
CA ALA A 66 10.35 -36.93 5.30
C ALA A 66 9.53 -35.80 5.96
N PRO A 67 9.20 -35.91 7.27
CA PRO A 67 8.26 -35.04 7.98
C PRO A 67 8.69 -33.56 8.15
N TRP A 68 9.79 -33.14 7.53
CA TRP A 68 10.28 -31.76 7.50
C TRP A 68 9.66 -30.89 6.38
N THR A 69 8.58 -31.36 5.73
CA THR A 69 7.83 -30.70 4.65
C THR A 69 7.17 -29.33 4.98
N ASN A 70 7.61 -28.64 6.03
CA ASN A 70 7.25 -27.24 6.28
C ASN A 70 7.95 -26.25 5.32
N GLU A 71 8.80 -26.70 4.41
CA GLU A 71 9.48 -25.87 3.41
C GLU A 71 8.52 -24.98 2.61
N ARG A 72 7.33 -25.48 2.25
CA ARG A 72 6.30 -24.67 1.58
C ARG A 72 5.82 -23.51 2.46
N MET A 73 5.65 -23.72 3.76
CA MET A 73 5.23 -22.65 4.68
C MET A 73 6.34 -21.61 4.85
N TYR A 74 7.60 -22.04 4.99
CA TYR A 74 8.77 -21.16 5.02
C TYR A 74 8.85 -20.30 3.77
N CYS A 75 8.72 -20.92 2.61
CA CYS A 75 8.80 -20.22 1.34
C CYS A 75 7.62 -19.28 1.11
N ASN A 76 6.40 -19.66 1.48
CA ASN A 76 5.26 -18.76 1.36
C ASN A 76 5.39 -17.52 2.25
N LEU A 77 5.81 -17.70 3.51
CA LEU A 77 6.04 -16.57 4.43
C LEU A 77 7.16 -15.67 3.94
N LEU A 78 8.24 -16.25 3.41
CA LEU A 78 9.37 -15.48 2.91
C LEU A 78 9.02 -14.73 1.62
N LEU A 79 8.37 -15.38 0.66
CA LEU A 79 7.88 -14.73 -0.57
C LEU A 79 6.92 -13.58 -0.22
N THR A 80 6.05 -13.78 0.77
CA THR A 80 5.18 -12.71 1.28
C THR A 80 6.00 -11.57 1.87
N ALA A 81 7.01 -11.86 2.71
CA ALA A 81 7.90 -10.84 3.26
C ALA A 81 8.68 -10.08 2.18
N GLN A 82 9.15 -10.76 1.14
CA GLN A 82 9.82 -10.17 -0.01
C GLN A 82 8.90 -9.25 -0.80
N ALA A 83 7.69 -9.72 -1.13
CA ALA A 83 6.68 -8.93 -1.84
C ALA A 83 6.29 -7.68 -1.04
N CYS A 84 6.04 -7.83 0.26
CA CYS A 84 5.74 -6.71 1.16
C CYS A 84 6.90 -5.73 1.26
N SER A 85 8.14 -6.22 1.29
CA SER A 85 9.34 -5.36 1.28
C SER A 85 9.44 -4.55 0.00
N ILE A 86 9.22 -5.17 -1.17
CA ILE A 86 9.23 -4.48 -2.46
C ILE A 86 8.13 -3.40 -2.50
N LEU A 87 6.92 -3.74 -2.06
CA LEU A 87 5.80 -2.78 -1.97
C LEU A 87 6.13 -1.61 -1.04
N SER A 88 6.73 -1.88 0.12
CA SER A 88 7.16 -0.85 1.08
C SER A 88 8.22 0.09 0.47
N LEU A 89 9.17 -0.46 -0.28
CA LEU A 89 10.19 0.34 -0.96
C LEU A 89 9.61 1.19 -2.09
N ALA A 90 8.73 0.61 -2.91
CA ALA A 90 8.09 1.31 -4.02
C ALA A 90 7.22 2.47 -3.53
N THR A 91 6.33 2.21 -2.56
CA THR A 91 5.46 3.23 -1.98
C THR A 91 6.23 4.31 -1.22
N GLY A 92 7.32 3.95 -0.55
CA GLY A 92 8.22 4.90 0.09
C GLY A 92 8.95 5.82 -0.88
N LEU A 93 9.38 5.28 -2.03
CA LEU A 93 9.99 6.09 -3.08
C LEU A 93 8.97 7.08 -3.66
N THR A 94 7.75 6.63 -3.96
CA THR A 94 6.68 7.50 -4.43
C THR A 94 6.34 8.60 -3.42
N ALA A 95 6.16 8.25 -2.14
CA ALA A 95 5.88 9.23 -1.09
C ALA A 95 7.02 10.25 -0.92
N GLY A 96 8.28 9.78 -0.96
CA GLY A 96 9.46 10.64 -0.85
C GLY A 96 9.62 11.61 -2.03
N VAL A 97 9.37 11.14 -3.26
CA VAL A 97 9.39 12.00 -4.46
C VAL A 97 8.30 13.06 -4.36
N ILE A 98 7.08 12.69 -3.98
CA ILE A 98 5.98 13.65 -3.79
C ILE A 98 6.35 14.69 -2.71
N ALA A 99 6.89 14.25 -1.58
CA ALA A 99 7.32 15.14 -0.49
C ALA A 99 8.41 16.12 -0.95
N ALA A 100 9.37 15.67 -1.78
CA ALA A 100 10.40 16.54 -2.35
C ALA A 100 9.79 17.63 -3.23
N PHE A 101 8.85 17.29 -4.14
CA PHE A 101 8.15 18.27 -4.97
C PHE A 101 7.32 19.28 -4.16
N LEU A 102 6.69 18.84 -3.06
CA LEU A 102 5.98 19.72 -2.14
C LEU A 102 6.95 20.70 -1.45
N SER A 103 8.09 20.20 -0.96
CA SER A 103 9.10 21.03 -0.28
C SER A 103 9.78 22.05 -1.19
N ALA A 104 9.93 21.71 -2.48
CA ALA A 104 10.53 22.59 -3.48
C ALA A 104 9.58 23.71 -3.96
N GLY A 105 8.34 23.75 -3.47
CA GLY A 105 7.35 24.76 -3.86
C GLY A 105 6.88 24.66 -5.31
N VAL A 106 7.18 23.55 -6.00
CA VAL A 106 6.80 23.31 -7.41
C VAL A 106 5.28 23.17 -7.56
N ILE A 107 4.60 22.76 -6.49
CA ILE A 107 3.15 22.53 -6.46
C ILE A 107 2.43 23.78 -5.96
N VAL A 108 1.53 24.32 -6.80
CA VAL A 108 0.69 25.47 -6.46
C VAL A 108 -0.22 25.16 -5.26
N ASN A 109 -0.37 26.11 -4.33
CA ASN A 109 -1.15 26.00 -3.09
C ASN A 109 -2.53 25.32 -3.23
N LYS A 110 -3.22 25.48 -4.37
CA LYS A 110 -4.54 24.86 -4.60
C LYS A 110 -4.50 23.32 -4.68
N ARG A 111 -3.40 22.72 -5.19
CA ARG A 111 -3.24 21.26 -5.27
C ARG A 111 -2.41 20.66 -4.13
N PHE A 112 -1.81 21.51 -3.29
CA PHE A 112 -1.00 21.07 -2.14
C PHE A 112 -1.76 20.09 -1.26
N ARG A 113 -3.03 20.39 -0.95
CA ARG A 113 -3.86 19.59 -0.05
C ARG A 113 -4.14 18.19 -0.59
N GLU A 114 -4.55 18.09 -1.85
CA GLU A 114 -4.81 16.81 -2.52
C GLU A 114 -3.55 15.95 -2.60
N ILE A 115 -2.41 16.57 -2.95
CA ILE A 115 -1.15 15.87 -3.10
C ILE A 115 -0.58 15.44 -1.73
N ALA A 116 -0.74 16.26 -0.68
CA ALA A 116 -0.41 15.87 0.68
C ALA A 116 -1.24 14.66 1.14
N CYS A 117 -2.54 14.64 0.83
CA CYS A 117 -3.39 13.49 1.13
C CYS A 117 -2.96 12.22 0.39
N ALA A 118 -2.68 12.31 -0.91
CA ALA A 118 -2.15 11.19 -1.70
C ALA A 118 -0.81 10.69 -1.14
N SER A 119 0.12 11.60 -0.80
CA SER A 119 1.41 11.25 -0.18
C SER A 119 1.21 10.51 1.14
N SER A 120 0.29 10.98 1.99
CA SER A 120 -0.02 10.31 3.26
C SER A 120 -0.57 8.90 3.06
N PHE A 121 -1.40 8.67 2.04
CA PHE A 121 -1.87 7.32 1.71
C PHE A 121 -0.71 6.38 1.33
N PHE A 122 0.24 6.84 0.51
CA PHE A 122 1.43 6.05 0.18
C PHE A 122 2.29 5.75 1.42
N MET A 123 2.43 6.69 2.36
CA MET A 123 3.13 6.45 3.63
C MET A 123 2.40 5.42 4.50
N LEU A 124 1.06 5.43 4.53
CA LEU A 124 0.28 4.43 5.25
C LEU A 124 0.48 3.03 4.66
N VAL A 125 0.43 2.89 3.33
CA VAL A 125 0.69 1.61 2.65
C VAL A 125 2.13 1.16 2.88
N GLN A 126 3.10 2.08 2.87
CA GLN A 126 4.49 1.78 3.19
C GLN A 126 4.64 1.23 4.61
N PHE A 127 3.94 1.84 5.59
CA PHE A 127 3.96 1.41 6.98
C PHE A 127 3.34 0.02 7.17
N THR A 128 2.15 -0.21 6.63
CA THR A 128 1.45 -1.50 6.78
C THR A 128 2.21 -2.63 6.10
N SER A 129 2.79 -2.39 4.92
CA SER A 129 3.65 -3.37 4.24
C SER A 129 4.94 -3.65 5.02
N ALA A 130 5.58 -2.64 5.61
CA ALA A 130 6.76 -2.82 6.46
C ALA A 130 6.44 -3.64 7.73
N LEU A 131 5.28 -3.41 8.36
CA LEU A 131 4.81 -4.21 9.49
C LEU A 131 4.56 -5.66 9.09
N LEU A 132 3.93 -5.89 7.94
CA LEU A 132 3.66 -7.24 7.44
C LEU A 132 4.96 -7.98 7.12
N THR A 133 5.95 -7.31 6.51
CA THR A 133 7.30 -7.85 6.34
C THR A 133 7.89 -8.31 7.68
N PHE A 134 7.83 -7.45 8.71
CA PHE A 134 8.36 -7.78 10.03
C PHE A 134 7.62 -8.94 10.69
N ALA A 135 6.29 -8.99 10.57
CA ALA A 135 5.46 -10.07 11.11
C ALA A 135 5.77 -11.42 10.45
N CYS A 136 5.85 -11.46 9.11
CA CYS A 136 6.25 -12.65 8.37
C CYS A 136 7.67 -13.10 8.79
N TRP A 137 8.61 -12.17 8.90
CA TRP A 137 9.96 -12.45 9.34
C TRP A 137 10.04 -13.00 10.77
N PHE A 138 9.25 -12.45 11.69
CA PHE A 138 9.17 -12.93 13.06
C PHE A 138 8.63 -14.36 13.12
N GLY A 139 7.62 -14.68 12.29
CA GLY A 139 7.11 -16.04 12.13
C GLY A 139 8.18 -17.02 11.62
N ILE A 140 8.95 -16.62 10.60
CA ILE A 140 10.07 -17.40 10.05
C ILE A 140 11.12 -17.65 11.14
N ASN A 141 11.58 -16.63 11.87
CA ASN A 141 12.58 -16.80 12.94
C ASN A 141 12.11 -17.72 14.06
N THR A 142 10.84 -17.63 14.44
CA THR A 142 10.28 -18.49 15.49
C THR A 142 10.33 -19.95 15.04
N LYS A 143 9.96 -20.20 13.78
CA LYS A 143 10.01 -21.54 13.18
C LYS A 143 11.44 -22.06 13.03
N ILE A 144 12.38 -21.24 12.52
CA ILE A 144 13.80 -21.60 12.42
C ILE A 144 14.36 -22.00 13.79
N ASN A 145 14.09 -21.22 14.83
CA ASN A 145 14.56 -21.54 16.18
C ASN A 145 13.97 -22.86 16.69
N ASN A 146 12.68 -23.12 16.47
CA ASN A 146 12.04 -24.36 16.87
C ASN A 146 12.62 -25.59 16.13
N ASP A 147 12.97 -25.43 14.86
CA ASP A 147 13.54 -26.53 14.06
C ASP A 147 15.03 -26.75 14.40
N LEU A 148 15.78 -25.67 14.63
CA LEU A 148 17.17 -25.75 15.10
C LEU A 148 17.27 -26.36 16.49
N ASP A 149 16.37 -26.03 17.42
CA ASP A 149 16.40 -26.60 18.78
C ASP A 149 16.20 -28.13 18.76
N LYS A 150 15.38 -28.64 17.83
CA LYS A 150 15.16 -30.08 17.62
C LYS A 150 16.35 -30.78 16.96
N ALA A 151 16.93 -30.16 15.93
CA ALA A 151 17.98 -30.77 15.13
C ALA A 151 19.37 -30.63 15.77
N PHE A 152 19.64 -29.49 16.39
CA PHE A 152 20.93 -29.09 16.95
C PHE A 152 20.73 -28.33 18.28
N PRO A 153 20.54 -29.05 19.39
CA PRO A 153 20.36 -28.43 20.70
C PRO A 153 21.51 -27.48 21.02
N GLY A 154 21.19 -26.21 21.34
CA GLY A 154 22.17 -25.16 21.63
C GLY A 154 22.48 -24.21 20.47
N ILE A 155 22.01 -24.49 19.24
CA ILE A 155 22.05 -23.53 18.13
C ILE A 155 20.73 -22.75 18.10
N PHE A 156 20.80 -21.44 18.30
CA PHE A 156 19.66 -20.53 18.14
C PHE A 156 20.04 -19.33 17.25
N VAL A 157 19.04 -18.75 16.59
CA VAL A 157 19.15 -17.53 15.79
C VAL A 157 18.50 -16.38 16.54
N ARG A 158 19.19 -15.24 16.63
CA ARG A 158 18.66 -14.02 17.24
C ARG A 158 18.37 -12.96 16.17
N PRO A 159 17.33 -12.13 16.35
CA PRO A 159 17.15 -10.93 15.55
C PRO A 159 18.40 -10.05 15.60
N SER A 160 18.76 -9.45 14.48
CA SER A 160 19.95 -8.61 14.35
C SER A 160 19.59 -7.19 13.91
N TYR A 161 20.60 -6.33 13.76
CA TYR A 161 20.46 -4.89 13.59
C TYR A 161 19.49 -4.51 12.46
N SER A 162 19.46 -5.23 11.34
CA SER A 162 18.61 -4.88 10.20
C SER A 162 17.12 -5.00 10.53
N ALA A 163 16.74 -5.99 11.34
CA ALA A 163 15.35 -6.15 11.78
C ALA A 163 14.92 -4.97 12.68
N PHE A 164 15.77 -4.55 13.61
CA PHE A 164 15.49 -3.37 14.45
C PHE A 164 15.47 -2.07 13.65
N LEU A 165 16.39 -1.91 12.69
CA LEU A 165 16.41 -0.76 11.80
C LEU A 165 15.13 -0.68 10.95
N ALA A 166 14.59 -1.81 10.50
CA ALA A 166 13.32 -1.86 9.77
C ALA A 166 12.15 -1.36 10.64
N VAL A 167 12.07 -1.78 11.90
CA VAL A 167 11.05 -1.31 12.86
C VAL A 167 11.18 0.19 13.12
N ILE A 168 12.39 0.69 13.35
CA ILE A 168 12.64 2.12 13.52
C ILE A 168 12.20 2.89 12.26
N CYS A 169 12.54 2.40 11.07
CA CYS A 169 12.09 3.01 9.82
C CYS A 169 10.57 3.03 9.70
N ALA A 170 9.89 1.93 10.05
CA ALA A 170 8.43 1.87 10.04
C ALA A 170 7.82 2.90 11.00
N GLY A 171 8.38 3.05 12.20
CA GLY A 171 7.96 4.08 13.16
C GLY A 171 8.11 5.50 12.61
N LEU A 172 9.22 5.81 11.92
CA LEU A 172 9.42 7.11 11.28
C LEU A 172 8.43 7.36 10.13
N VAL A 173 8.13 6.34 9.33
CA VAL A 173 7.11 6.44 8.27
C VAL A 173 5.73 6.71 8.86
N LEU A 174 5.37 6.06 9.97
CA LEU A 174 4.11 6.31 10.67
C LEU A 174 4.02 7.76 11.19
N LEU A 175 5.09 8.28 11.77
CA LEU A 175 5.14 9.68 12.21
C LEU A 175 4.99 10.62 11.01
N GLY A 176 5.69 10.35 9.90
CA GLY A 176 5.57 11.11 8.66
C GLY A 176 4.14 11.10 8.09
N PHE A 177 3.47 9.95 8.14
CA PHE A 177 2.06 9.82 7.78
C PHE A 177 1.19 10.74 8.63
N ILE A 178 1.28 10.65 9.96
CA ILE A 178 0.48 11.46 10.90
C ILE A 178 0.68 12.96 10.63
N THR A 179 1.93 13.41 10.48
CA THR A 179 2.22 14.83 10.21
C THR A 179 1.69 15.29 8.86
N THR A 180 1.84 14.46 7.82
CA THR A 180 1.41 14.82 6.46
C THR A 180 -0.11 14.83 6.34
N SER A 181 -0.80 13.87 6.96
CA SER A 181 -2.26 13.85 7.03
C SER A 181 -2.83 15.03 7.81
N ALA A 182 -2.18 15.44 8.89
CA ALA A 182 -2.57 16.62 9.67
C ALA A 182 -2.44 17.91 8.85
N LEU A 183 -1.32 18.09 8.14
CA LEU A 183 -1.08 19.24 7.27
C LEU A 183 -2.03 19.27 6.05
N GLY A 184 -2.34 18.11 5.48
CA GLY A 184 -3.28 17.97 4.36
C GLY A 184 -4.76 18.09 4.77
N GLY A 185 -5.08 18.06 6.07
CA GLY A 185 -6.47 18.15 6.55
C GLY A 185 -7.40 17.11 5.91
N CYS A 186 -6.89 15.93 5.57
CA CYS A 186 -7.56 14.94 4.73
C CYS A 186 -8.87 14.41 5.35
N GLY A 187 -8.97 14.39 6.69
CA GLY A 187 -10.18 14.00 7.40
C GLY A 187 -11.33 15.01 7.29
N ARG A 188 -11.03 16.32 7.18
CA ARG A 188 -12.06 17.37 7.05
C ARG A 188 -12.61 17.47 5.63
N THR A 189 -11.80 17.21 4.62
CA THR A 189 -12.22 17.25 3.21
C THR A 189 -13.00 16.00 2.81
N ALA A 190 -12.60 14.81 3.29
CA ALA A 190 -13.35 13.58 3.04
C ALA A 190 -14.73 13.60 3.72
N ALA A 191 -14.81 14.07 4.98
CA ALA A 191 -16.09 14.22 5.68
C ALA A 191 -17.01 15.27 5.03
N ARG A 192 -16.44 16.38 4.55
CA ARG A 192 -17.20 17.41 3.85
C ARG A 192 -17.66 16.95 2.46
N LYS A 193 -16.83 16.22 1.72
CA LYS A 193 -17.20 15.70 0.40
C LYS A 193 -18.25 14.59 0.49
N ALA A 194 -18.16 13.74 1.52
CA ALA A 194 -19.22 12.77 1.82
C ALA A 194 -20.54 13.47 2.21
N ALA A 195 -20.49 14.55 2.97
CA ALA A 195 -21.67 15.35 3.31
C ALA A 195 -22.25 16.09 2.09
N GLU A 196 -21.41 16.64 1.20
CA GLU A 196 -21.84 17.28 -0.04
C GLU A 196 -22.44 16.25 -1.03
N GLU A 197 -21.93 15.02 -1.08
CA GLU A 197 -22.52 13.91 -1.88
C GLU A 197 -23.84 13.38 -1.28
N GLU A 198 -24.02 13.44 0.04
CA GLU A 198 -25.32 13.15 0.68
C GLU A 198 -26.36 14.25 0.38
N GLU A 199 -25.99 15.54 0.46
CA GLU A 199 -26.89 16.65 0.11
C GLU A 199 -27.29 16.66 -1.38
N GLU A 200 -26.37 16.38 -2.31
CA GLU A 200 -26.72 16.24 -3.75
C GLU A 200 -27.68 15.06 -4.00
N SER A 201 -27.57 13.98 -3.23
CA SER A 201 -28.47 12.83 -3.35
C SER A 201 -29.88 13.09 -2.80
N GLU A 202 -29.99 13.89 -1.74
CA GLU A 202 -31.28 14.34 -1.18
C GLU A 202 -31.98 15.34 -2.11
N ASP A 203 -31.23 16.27 -2.72
CA ASP A 203 -31.76 17.23 -3.72
C ASP A 203 -32.21 16.53 -5.02
N GLU A 204 -31.55 15.44 -5.44
CA GLU A 204 -32.00 14.61 -6.56
C GLU A 204 -33.26 13.80 -6.23
N GLU A 205 -33.44 13.35 -4.98
CA GLU A 205 -34.66 12.68 -4.52
C GLU A 205 -35.83 13.67 -4.37
N GLU A 206 -35.61 14.86 -3.81
CA GLU A 206 -36.63 15.93 -3.72
C GLU A 206 -36.98 16.50 -5.09
N GLY A 207 -36.00 16.64 -6.00
CA GLY A 207 -36.21 17.04 -7.39
C GLY A 207 -37.04 16.04 -8.20
N ARG A 208 -36.90 14.73 -7.93
CA ARG A 208 -37.75 13.67 -8.49
C ARG A 208 -39.15 13.62 -7.88
N ALA A 209 -39.29 13.91 -6.58
CA ALA A 209 -40.57 13.97 -5.90
C ALA A 209 -41.40 15.19 -6.34
N ALA A 210 -40.77 16.34 -6.62
CA ALA A 210 -41.44 17.55 -7.09
C ALA A 210 -41.94 17.45 -8.54
N HIS A 211 -41.30 16.62 -9.38
CA HIS A 211 -41.67 16.49 -10.81
C HIS A 211 -42.80 15.48 -11.10
N THR A 212 -43.15 14.60 -10.15
CA THR A 212 -44.20 13.59 -10.35
C THR A 212 -45.62 14.11 -10.11
N SER A 213 -45.81 15.16 -9.29
CA SER A 213 -47.14 15.69 -9.00
C SER A 213 -47.70 16.64 -10.08
N ARG A 214 -46.85 17.22 -10.96
CA ARG A 214 -47.30 18.15 -12.01
C ARG A 214 -47.72 17.46 -13.32
N GLN A 215 -47.13 16.30 -13.66
CA GLN A 215 -47.54 15.54 -14.86
C GLN A 215 -48.82 14.72 -14.68
N ALA A 216 -49.26 14.44 -13.45
CA ALA A 216 -50.50 13.70 -13.19
C ALA A 216 -51.77 14.56 -13.27
N ARG A 217 -51.67 15.89 -13.18
CA ARG A 217 -52.83 16.79 -13.19
C ARG A 217 -53.27 17.22 -14.60
N ASP A 218 -52.34 17.29 -15.55
CA ASP A 218 -52.64 17.76 -16.93
C ASP A 218 -53.07 16.65 -17.91
N LYS A 219 -52.97 15.37 -17.56
CA LYS A 219 -53.42 14.26 -18.42
C LYS A 219 -54.90 13.87 -18.25
N LYS A 220 -55.62 14.47 -17.29
CA LYS A 220 -57.07 14.22 -17.10
C LYS A 220 -57.99 15.29 -17.70
N ALA A 221 -57.46 16.35 -18.28
CA ALA A 221 -58.26 17.47 -18.82
C ALA A 221 -58.30 17.57 -20.37
N LYS A 222 -57.67 16.65 -21.10
CA LYS A 222 -57.67 16.65 -22.59
C LYS A 222 -57.85 15.24 -23.16
N ALA A 223 -59.04 14.67 -23.01
CA ALA A 223 -59.48 13.55 -23.85
C ALA A 223 -61.01 13.62 -24.04
N GLY A 224 -61.43 14.08 -25.21
CA GLY A 224 -62.82 14.33 -25.62
C GLY A 224 -62.96 15.81 -25.98
N THR A 225 -63.04 16.25 -27.24
CA THR A 225 -63.84 15.78 -28.38
C THR A 225 -63.33 16.44 -29.69
N PRO A 226 -63.74 15.98 -30.89
CA PRO A 226 -63.08 16.31 -32.17
C PRO A 226 -63.52 17.65 -32.81
N GLN A 227 -62.64 18.18 -33.67
CA GLN A 227 -62.76 19.42 -34.48
C GLN A 227 -64.07 19.54 -35.31
N PRO A 228 -64.51 20.78 -35.62
CA PRO A 228 -64.28 21.29 -36.99
C PRO A 228 -64.10 22.82 -37.13
N GLY A 229 -63.43 23.23 -38.22
CA GLY A 229 -63.88 24.36 -39.06
C GLY A 229 -63.33 25.78 -38.82
N ALA A 230 -62.51 26.24 -39.79
CA ALA A 230 -62.50 27.55 -40.45
C ALA A 230 -62.63 28.87 -39.63
N GLN A 231 -61.63 29.76 -39.73
CA GLN A 231 -61.71 31.03 -40.50
C GLN A 231 -60.50 31.96 -40.26
N ARG A 232 -60.13 32.66 -41.34
CA ARG A 232 -59.16 33.76 -41.47
C ARG A 232 -59.52 35.00 -40.64
N ALA A 233 -58.51 35.75 -40.19
CA ALA A 233 -58.33 37.21 -40.31
C ALA A 233 -57.15 37.62 -39.40
N ALA A 234 -56.03 38.15 -39.92
CA ALA A 234 -55.80 39.54 -40.32
C ALA A 234 -55.91 40.54 -39.15
N HIS A 235 -54.77 41.16 -38.78
CA HIS A 235 -54.53 42.54 -38.31
C HIS A 235 -53.12 42.54 -37.68
N ALA A 236 -52.07 43.03 -38.32
CA ALA A 236 -51.77 44.43 -38.66
C ALA A 236 -51.77 45.35 -37.44
N GLN A 237 -50.58 45.59 -36.89
CA GLN A 237 -50.24 46.88 -36.28
C GLN A 237 -48.81 47.25 -36.70
N ALA A 238 -48.74 48.39 -37.37
CA ALA A 238 -47.55 49.08 -37.82
C ALA A 238 -47.26 50.27 -36.88
N ALA A 239 -46.07 50.87 -37.10
CA ALA A 239 -45.48 52.09 -36.54
C ALA A 239 -44.41 51.80 -35.47
N GLY A 240 -43.16 52.24 -35.59
CA GLY A 240 -42.43 53.06 -36.56
C GLY A 240 -41.01 53.25 -35.97
N GLY A 241 -39.93 53.04 -36.72
CA GLY A 241 -39.05 54.08 -37.28
C GLY A 241 -37.61 53.80 -36.78
N GLU A 242 -36.65 53.51 -37.67
CA GLU A 242 -35.53 54.39 -38.11
C GLU A 242 -34.51 54.66 -36.97
N GLU A 243 -33.18 54.51 -37.05
CA GLU A 243 -32.12 54.42 -38.08
C GLU A 243 -30.97 53.53 -37.50
N VAL A 244 -30.32 52.61 -38.23
CA VAL A 244 -29.09 52.75 -39.05
C VAL A 244 -27.90 53.43 -38.33
N LYS A 245 -26.85 52.68 -37.95
CA LYS A 245 -25.54 52.60 -38.66
C LYS A 245 -24.48 51.74 -37.96
N GLU A 246 -23.88 50.83 -38.75
CA GLU A 246 -22.49 50.36 -38.64
C GLU A 246 -21.51 51.56 -38.51
N SER A 247 -20.32 51.43 -37.93
CA SER A 247 -19.15 50.92 -38.64
C SER A 247 -17.91 50.86 -37.73
N GLN A 248 -17.07 49.86 -38.01
CA GLN A 248 -15.63 49.66 -37.73
C GLN A 248 -15.19 49.22 -36.33
#